data_AF-A0A5J4NCE3-F1
#
_entry.id   AF-A0A5J4NCE3-F1
#
_cell.length_a   1.000
_cell.length_b   1.000
_cell.length_c   1.000
_cell.angle_alpha   90.00
_cell.angle_beta   90.00
_cell.angle_gamma   90.00
#
_symmetry.space_group_name_H-M   'P 1'
#
loop_
_entity.id
_entity.type
_entity.pdbx_description
1 polymer ?
#
loop_
_entity_poly.entity_id
_entity_poly.type
_entity_poly.pdbx_seq_one_letter_code
_entity_poly.pdbx_strand_id
1 'polypeptide(L)'
;MHVQTNRAFLMHSKTPNQTTNDISEISQRSVDLSSQDLQDEQPTAKGDDDLGEVELTASLQRQTLQSEEEEESYDVRCPCRVNKDDGVMILCDGCGMWQHAVCFRILEEADVPTSHICEHCSESKPDLLEKGGVTDSSLQGIAEDARRSVCLLRRAVLLCTGLDSLSPATIAKSLDVEYTVARGLFNRLIKEGVLKETGPKR
;
A
#
# COMPACT_ATOMS: atom_id res chain seq x y z
N MET A 1 27.25 -12.93 6.98
CA MET A 1 27.58 -12.45 8.34
C MET A 1 26.28 -12.03 8.99
N HIS A 2 26.02 -12.47 10.22
CA HIS A 2 24.89 -11.97 11.01
C HIS A 2 25.38 -10.91 12.00
N VAL A 3 24.58 -9.87 12.23
CA VAL A 3 24.90 -8.74 13.10
C VAL A 3 23.74 -8.52 14.06
N GLN A 4 24.06 -8.36 15.34
CA GLN A 4 23.06 -8.23 16.40
C GLN A 4 22.27 -6.93 16.29
N THR A 5 20.98 -7.01 16.60
CA THR A 5 20.11 -5.83 16.71
C THR A 5 20.38 -5.08 18.02
N ASN A 6 20.22 -3.76 17.96
CA ASN A 6 20.42 -2.87 19.09
C ASN A 6 19.09 -2.68 19.83
N ARG A 7 18.71 -3.66 20.66
CA ARG A 7 17.44 -3.62 21.41
C ARG A 7 17.30 -2.37 22.30
N ALA A 8 18.41 -1.77 22.75
CA ALA A 8 18.38 -0.50 23.49
C ALA A 8 17.97 0.69 22.61
N PHE A 9 18.45 0.77 21.36
CA PHE A 9 18.04 1.82 20.42
C PHE A 9 16.54 1.74 20.09
N LEU A 10 16.04 0.52 19.84
CA LEU A 10 14.63 0.26 19.48
C LEU A 10 13.62 0.58 20.60
N MET A 11 14.06 0.73 21.85
CA MET A 11 13.18 1.04 22.99
C MET A 11 12.83 2.54 23.12
N HIS A 12 13.66 3.43 22.56
CA HIS A 12 13.57 4.88 22.81
C HIS A 12 12.70 5.65 21.80
N SER A 13 12.10 4.98 20.82
CA SER A 13 11.28 5.60 19.75
C SER A 13 9.79 5.74 20.07
N LYS A 14 9.31 5.27 21.24
CA LYS A 14 7.87 5.18 21.60
C LYS A 14 7.24 6.48 22.18
N THR A 15 7.76 7.67 21.89
CA THR A 15 7.22 8.95 22.44
C THR A 15 6.62 9.87 21.35
N PRO A 16 5.28 9.93 21.22
CA PRO A 16 4.60 10.90 20.35
C PRO A 16 4.21 12.20 21.09
N ASN A 17 4.58 13.36 20.53
CA ASN A 17 3.91 14.66 20.68
C ASN A 17 4.45 15.61 19.59
N GLN A 18 3.63 16.21 18.72
CA GLN A 18 2.64 17.30 18.90
C GLN A 18 3.25 18.70 19.03
N THR A 19 3.06 19.51 17.98
CA THR A 19 2.84 20.99 17.90
C THR A 19 3.03 21.42 16.44
N THR A 20 2.27 22.31 15.81
CA THR A 20 0.98 22.98 16.11
C THR A 20 0.40 23.51 14.78
N ASN A 21 -0.87 23.90 14.76
CA ASN A 21 -1.49 24.57 13.60
C ASN A 21 -0.84 25.93 13.29
N ASP A 22 -1.00 26.41 12.05
CA ASP A 22 -1.60 27.72 11.84
C ASP A 22 -2.29 27.80 10.46
N ILE A 23 -3.34 28.61 10.33
CA ILE A 23 -4.17 28.76 9.12
C ILE A 23 -4.31 30.25 8.80
N SER A 24 -4.24 30.61 7.52
CA SER A 24 -4.79 31.88 7.02
C SER A 24 -5.40 31.72 5.63
N GLU A 25 -6.61 32.25 5.47
CA GLU A 25 -7.46 32.16 4.28
C GLU A 25 -7.10 33.25 3.25
N ILE A 26 -7.65 33.19 2.02
CA ILE A 26 -8.33 34.35 1.41
C ILE A 26 -9.18 34.01 0.15
N SER A 27 -10.45 34.42 0.21
CA SER A 27 -11.37 34.85 -0.87
C SER A 27 -11.42 34.11 -2.23
N GLN A 28 -12.47 33.29 -2.37
CA GLN A 28 -13.60 33.45 -3.32
C GLN A 28 -13.41 34.27 -4.62
N ARG A 29 -13.92 33.72 -5.74
CA ARG A 29 -14.78 34.45 -6.69
C ARG A 29 -15.67 33.52 -7.53
N SER A 30 -16.87 33.97 -7.88
CA SER A 30 -17.93 33.21 -8.56
C SER A 30 -18.32 33.80 -9.92
N VAL A 31 -18.85 32.95 -10.81
CA VAL A 31 -19.73 33.26 -11.95
C VAL A 31 -20.69 32.07 -12.18
N ASP A 32 -21.77 32.28 -12.92
CA ASP A 32 -22.99 31.45 -12.91
C ASP A 32 -23.66 31.41 -14.31
N LEU A 33 -24.65 30.52 -14.51
CA LEU A 33 -25.55 30.36 -15.69
C LEU A 33 -24.89 30.00 -17.05
N SER A 34 -25.50 29.27 -18.01
CA SER A 34 -26.67 28.34 -18.07
C SER A 34 -26.88 27.87 -19.53
N SER A 35 -27.71 26.83 -19.76
CA SER A 35 -28.44 26.55 -21.04
C SER A 35 -27.60 26.09 -22.27
N GLN A 36 -28.07 25.46 -23.37
CA GLN A 36 -29.28 24.68 -23.81
C GLN A 36 -29.05 24.18 -25.27
N ASP A 37 -29.77 23.25 -25.93
CA ASP A 37 -30.80 22.22 -25.60
C ASP A 37 -30.96 21.23 -26.81
N LEU A 38 -31.60 20.05 -26.65
CA LEU A 38 -32.18 19.18 -27.73
C LEU A 38 -31.16 18.62 -28.79
N GLN A 39 -31.38 17.66 -29.73
CA GLN A 39 -32.32 16.55 -30.06
C GLN A 39 -31.71 15.75 -31.27
N ASP A 40 -32.10 14.54 -31.74
CA ASP A 40 -32.91 13.37 -31.30
C ASP A 40 -32.70 12.18 -32.31
N GLU A 41 -33.58 11.16 -32.30
CA GLU A 41 -33.98 10.21 -33.38
C GLU A 41 -33.24 8.85 -33.62
N GLN A 42 -34.05 7.87 -34.08
CA GLN A 42 -33.80 6.40 -34.17
C GLN A 42 -33.97 5.88 -35.64
N PRO A 43 -34.42 4.62 -36.03
CA PRO A 43 -34.80 3.33 -35.37
C PRO A 43 -33.82 2.16 -35.75
N THR A 44 -34.03 0.82 -35.79
CA THR A 44 -35.11 -0.23 -35.71
C THR A 44 -34.59 -1.46 -34.89
N ALA A 45 -35.30 -2.47 -34.35
CA ALA A 45 -36.43 -3.37 -34.73
C ALA A 45 -36.13 -4.37 -35.90
N LYS A 46 -36.51 -5.67 -35.91
CA LYS A 46 -37.20 -6.59 -34.94
C LYS A 46 -36.18 -7.40 -34.08
N GLY A 47 -36.29 -8.68 -33.65
CA GLY A 47 -37.27 -9.82 -33.75
C GLY A 47 -36.65 -11.13 -33.16
N ASP A 48 -37.28 -12.24 -32.73
CA ASP A 48 -38.60 -12.94 -32.87
C ASP A 48 -38.72 -14.10 -33.92
N ASP A 49 -39.27 -15.32 -33.66
CA ASP A 49 -39.45 -16.18 -32.45
C ASP A 49 -39.68 -17.71 -32.78
N ASP A 50 -40.11 -18.54 -31.79
CA ASP A 50 -40.56 -19.98 -31.80
C ASP A 50 -39.61 -21.13 -31.30
N LEU A 51 -40.20 -22.28 -30.90
CA LEU A 51 -39.64 -23.34 -30.04
C LEU A 51 -39.75 -24.78 -30.60
N GLY A 52 -38.84 -25.68 -30.21
CA GLY A 52 -38.92 -27.13 -30.45
C GLY A 52 -37.98 -27.93 -29.53
N GLU A 53 -38.44 -29.05 -28.97
CA GLU A 53 -37.82 -29.72 -27.81
C GLU A 53 -37.25 -31.14 -28.13
N VAL A 54 -36.49 -31.68 -27.14
CA VAL A 54 -36.03 -33.06 -26.92
C VAL A 54 -34.91 -33.66 -27.82
N GLU A 55 -33.66 -33.65 -27.33
CA GLU A 55 -32.85 -34.88 -27.34
C GLU A 55 -31.93 -35.06 -26.10
N LEU A 56 -32.26 -36.11 -25.35
CA LEU A 56 -31.46 -36.95 -24.44
C LEU A 56 -30.09 -36.49 -23.87
N THR A 57 -30.02 -36.52 -22.53
CA THR A 57 -28.90 -37.06 -21.71
C THR A 57 -27.54 -36.34 -21.68
N ALA A 58 -27.29 -35.32 -22.50
CA ALA A 58 -26.00 -34.59 -22.50
C ALA A 58 -25.83 -33.55 -21.36
N SER A 59 -26.75 -33.48 -20.38
CA SER A 59 -26.84 -32.36 -19.41
C SER A 59 -26.27 -32.68 -18.02
N LEU A 60 -26.29 -33.94 -17.57
CA LEU A 60 -25.80 -34.32 -16.23
C LEU A 60 -24.27 -34.51 -16.15
N GLN A 61 -23.58 -34.62 -17.29
CA GLN A 61 -22.11 -34.74 -17.35
C GLN A 61 -21.39 -33.39 -17.54
N ARG A 62 -22.12 -32.25 -17.50
CA ARG A 62 -21.58 -30.90 -17.71
C ARG A 62 -21.76 -29.93 -16.54
N GLN A 63 -22.42 -30.35 -15.46
CA GLN A 63 -22.59 -29.55 -14.24
C GLN A 63 -21.49 -29.82 -13.18
N THR A 64 -20.36 -30.41 -13.58
CA THR A 64 -19.23 -30.75 -12.69
C THR A 64 -17.93 -30.03 -13.10
N LEU A 65 -18.04 -28.92 -13.83
CA LEU A 65 -16.95 -28.01 -14.17
C LEU A 65 -17.50 -26.58 -14.04
N GLN A 66 -16.62 -25.64 -13.71
CA GLN A 66 -16.93 -24.21 -13.54
C GLN A 66 -17.90 -23.89 -12.38
N SER A 67 -17.68 -24.51 -11.21
CA SER A 67 -17.44 -23.67 -10.03
C SER A 67 -15.98 -23.18 -10.10
N GLU A 68 -15.73 -22.25 -11.01
CA GLU A 68 -14.51 -21.45 -10.97
C GLU A 68 -14.69 -20.52 -9.77
N GLU A 69 -14.10 -20.92 -8.65
CA GLU A 69 -13.85 -20.01 -7.53
C GLU A 69 -12.89 -18.95 -8.09
N GLU A 70 -13.43 -17.77 -8.44
CA GLU A 70 -12.64 -16.61 -8.79
C GLU A 70 -11.81 -16.23 -7.55
N GLU A 71 -10.57 -16.71 -7.49
CA GLU A 71 -9.59 -16.32 -6.47
C GLU A 71 -9.44 -14.79 -6.55
N GLU A 72 -10.09 -14.05 -5.64
CA GLU A 72 -10.12 -12.58 -5.64
C GLU A 72 -8.69 -12.05 -5.60
N SER A 73 -8.16 -11.66 -6.77
CA SER A 73 -6.75 -11.36 -6.95
C SER A 73 -6.44 -9.97 -6.41
N TYR A 74 -6.17 -9.89 -5.10
CA TYR A 74 -5.97 -8.62 -4.40
C TYR A 74 -4.74 -7.85 -4.90
N ASP A 75 -5.00 -6.67 -5.46
CA ASP A 75 -4.02 -5.94 -6.27
C ASP A 75 -3.11 -5.07 -5.38
N VAL A 76 -1.82 -5.43 -5.27
CA VAL A 76 -0.86 -4.77 -4.36
C VAL A 76 -0.08 -3.67 -5.09
N ARG A 77 -0.11 -2.45 -4.54
CA ARG A 77 0.70 -1.31 -5.00
C ARG A 77 1.24 -0.50 -3.83
N CYS A 78 2.26 -1.04 -3.16
CA CYS A 78 2.92 -0.38 -2.04
C CYS A 78 4.08 0.54 -2.52
N PRO A 79 4.33 1.72 -1.88
CA PRO A 79 5.42 2.62 -2.28
C PRO A 79 6.85 2.04 -2.14
N CYS A 80 7.01 0.89 -1.47
CA CYS A 80 8.25 0.12 -1.46
C CYS A 80 8.58 -0.59 -2.80
N ARG A 81 7.61 -0.60 -3.75
CA ARG A 81 7.62 -1.38 -5.00
C ARG A 81 8.01 -2.85 -4.75
N VAL A 82 7.27 -3.49 -3.85
CA VAL A 82 7.24 -4.94 -3.57
C VAL A 82 5.77 -5.33 -3.38
N ASN A 83 5.35 -6.43 -4.00
CA ASN A 83 3.95 -6.87 -4.02
C ASN A 83 3.67 -8.08 -3.11
N LYS A 84 4.71 -8.65 -2.49
CA LYS A 84 4.60 -9.70 -1.48
C LYS A 84 3.91 -9.18 -0.22
N ASP A 85 2.91 -9.92 0.27
CA ASP A 85 2.39 -9.78 1.64
C ASP A 85 3.45 -10.26 2.66
N ASP A 86 3.73 -9.43 3.68
CA ASP A 86 4.58 -9.78 4.81
C ASP A 86 4.35 -9.00 6.11
N GLY A 87 3.09 -8.73 6.45
CA GLY A 87 2.75 -8.19 7.77
C GLY A 87 1.33 -7.66 7.83
N VAL A 88 1.12 -6.60 8.61
CA VAL A 88 -0.14 -5.85 8.56
C VAL A 88 -0.25 -5.18 7.20
N MET A 89 -1.26 -5.58 6.44
CA MET A 89 -1.63 -4.97 5.15
C MET A 89 -2.77 -3.96 5.36
N ILE A 90 -2.82 -2.94 4.51
CA ILE A 90 -3.82 -1.88 4.56
C ILE A 90 -4.34 -1.58 3.14
N LEU A 91 -5.63 -1.30 3.04
CA LEU A 91 -6.32 -0.94 1.80
C LEU A 91 -6.37 0.58 1.65
N CYS A 92 -6.17 1.11 0.44
CA CYS A 92 -6.38 2.54 0.17
C CYS A 92 -7.80 2.79 -0.36
N ASP A 93 -8.62 3.52 0.40
CA ASP A 93 -10.00 3.90 0.00
C ASP A 93 -10.02 4.72 -1.30
N GLY A 94 -8.91 5.42 -1.60
CA GLY A 94 -8.77 6.23 -2.79
C GLY A 94 -8.53 5.45 -4.08
N CYS A 95 -8.06 4.19 -4.02
CA CYS A 95 -7.75 3.42 -5.24
C CYS A 95 -7.96 1.90 -5.18
N GLY A 96 -8.40 1.33 -4.05
CA GLY A 96 -8.63 -0.12 -3.91
C GLY A 96 -7.37 -0.98 -3.93
N MET A 97 -6.19 -0.39 -4.03
CA MET A 97 -4.92 -1.12 -3.99
C MET A 97 -4.51 -1.39 -2.54
N TRP A 98 -3.88 -2.54 -2.30
CA TRP A 98 -3.27 -2.89 -1.01
C TRP A 98 -1.84 -2.36 -0.85
N GLN A 99 -1.43 -2.07 0.39
CA GLN A 99 -0.09 -1.66 0.80
C GLN A 99 0.33 -2.33 2.12
N HIS A 100 1.64 -2.35 2.44
CA HIS A 100 2.11 -2.66 3.79
C HIS A 100 1.81 -1.49 4.74
N ALA A 101 1.11 -1.74 5.85
CA ALA A 101 0.76 -0.69 6.82
C ALA A 101 2.01 -0.03 7.44
N VAL A 102 3.09 -0.82 7.66
CA VAL A 102 4.40 -0.34 8.13
C VAL A 102 5.07 0.65 7.17
N CYS A 103 4.75 0.62 5.87
CA CYS A 103 5.21 1.64 4.95
C CYS A 103 4.59 3.02 5.26
N PHE A 104 3.41 3.06 5.88
CA PHE A 104 2.74 4.27 6.40
C PHE A 104 2.89 4.44 7.92
N ARG A 105 3.89 3.78 8.53
CA ARG A 105 4.24 3.81 9.98
C ARG A 105 3.26 3.10 10.93
N ILE A 106 2.22 2.45 10.43
CA ILE A 106 1.28 1.64 11.22
C ILE A 106 1.96 0.30 11.52
N LEU A 107 2.07 -0.07 12.81
CA LEU A 107 2.87 -1.24 13.23
C LEU A 107 2.01 -2.44 13.65
N GLU A 108 0.88 -2.18 14.27
CA GLU A 108 -0.03 -3.19 14.83
C GLU A 108 -1.42 -3.02 14.19
N GLU A 109 -2.22 -4.09 14.08
CA GLU A 109 -3.54 -4.05 13.44
C GLU A 109 -4.50 -3.07 14.14
N ALA A 110 -4.32 -2.86 15.45
CA ALA A 110 -5.07 -1.90 16.25
C ALA A 110 -4.76 -0.42 15.94
N ASP A 111 -3.65 -0.14 15.24
CA ASP A 111 -3.26 1.20 14.79
C ASP A 111 -3.80 1.54 13.38
N VAL A 112 -4.50 0.61 12.71
CA VAL A 112 -5.06 0.81 11.37
C VAL A 112 -6.22 1.83 11.43
N PRO A 113 -6.14 2.98 10.73
CA PRO A 113 -7.21 3.98 10.73
C PRO A 113 -8.44 3.48 9.98
N THR A 114 -9.62 3.99 10.35
CA THR A 114 -10.91 3.67 9.69
C THR A 114 -11.03 4.18 8.25
N SER A 115 -10.11 5.04 7.82
CA SER A 115 -9.95 5.43 6.42
C SER A 115 -8.48 5.70 6.12
N HIS A 116 -7.95 5.02 5.11
CA HIS A 116 -6.55 5.14 4.69
C HIS A 116 -6.44 5.57 3.24
N ILE A 117 -5.55 6.54 3.01
CA ILE A 117 -5.26 7.12 1.71
C ILE A 117 -3.77 6.95 1.43
N CYS A 118 -3.40 6.24 0.36
CA CYS A 118 -2.01 6.15 -0.08
C CYS A 118 -1.48 7.52 -0.55
N GLU A 119 -0.17 7.69 -0.65
CA GLU A 119 0.42 9.00 -0.94
C GLU A 119 -0.05 9.55 -2.29
N HIS A 120 -0.12 8.70 -3.32
CA HIS A 120 -0.62 9.08 -4.64
C HIS A 120 -2.08 9.54 -4.61
N CYS A 121 -2.94 8.95 -3.77
CA CYS A 121 -4.32 9.40 -3.62
C CYS A 121 -4.41 10.68 -2.77
N SER A 122 -3.51 10.88 -1.81
CA SER A 122 -3.45 12.11 -1.02
C SER A 122 -3.08 13.35 -1.86
N GLU A 123 -2.25 13.15 -2.90
CA GLU A 123 -1.86 14.21 -3.85
C GLU A 123 -2.90 14.42 -4.97
N SER A 124 -3.68 13.40 -5.34
CA SER A 124 -4.62 13.45 -6.49
C SER A 124 -6.11 13.53 -6.14
N LYS A 125 -6.49 13.31 -4.87
CA LYS A 125 -7.89 13.28 -4.39
C LYS A 125 -8.01 13.97 -3.01
N PRO A 126 -7.75 15.29 -2.92
CA PRO A 126 -7.73 16.01 -1.63
C PRO A 126 -9.04 15.89 -0.84
N ASP A 127 -10.19 15.80 -1.52
CA ASP A 127 -11.52 15.55 -0.94
C ASP A 127 -11.57 14.36 0.03
N LEU A 128 -10.69 13.36 -0.14
CA LEU A 128 -10.64 12.18 0.72
C LEU A 128 -9.94 12.47 2.06
N LEU A 129 -8.98 13.40 2.06
CA LEU A 129 -8.37 13.92 3.30
C LEU A 129 -9.37 14.80 4.06
N GLU A 130 -10.15 15.63 3.34
CA GLU A 130 -11.22 16.44 3.92
C GLU A 130 -12.33 15.59 4.58
N LYS A 131 -12.58 14.39 4.02
CA LYS A 131 -13.50 13.39 4.58
C LYS A 131 -12.91 12.57 5.74
N GLY A 132 -11.70 12.89 6.20
CA GLY A 132 -11.04 12.27 7.35
C GLY A 132 -10.07 11.12 7.01
N GLY A 133 -9.77 10.89 5.74
CA GLY A 133 -8.81 9.86 5.31
C GLY A 133 -7.37 10.20 5.68
N VAL A 134 -6.62 9.21 6.17
CA VAL A 134 -5.29 9.43 6.78
C VAL A 134 -4.15 8.86 5.92
N THR A 135 -3.05 9.60 5.81
CA THR A 135 -1.81 9.21 5.12
C THR A 135 -0.56 9.59 5.92
N ASP A 136 0.61 9.07 5.55
CA ASP A 136 1.90 9.52 6.10
C ASP A 136 2.45 10.69 5.29
N SER A 137 2.36 11.90 5.86
CA SER A 137 2.86 13.14 5.27
C SER A 137 4.35 13.13 4.92
N SER A 138 5.15 12.24 5.52
CA SER A 138 6.57 12.07 5.15
C SER A 138 6.83 11.25 3.88
N LEU A 139 5.78 10.78 3.20
CA LEU A 139 5.84 10.24 1.84
C LEU A 139 5.38 11.23 0.76
N GLN A 140 4.70 12.32 1.14
CA GLN A 140 4.21 13.36 0.24
C GLN A 140 5.36 14.26 -0.26
N GLY A 141 5.26 14.76 -1.49
CA GLY A 141 6.18 15.76 -2.04
C GLY A 141 7.63 15.28 -2.24
N ILE A 142 7.93 13.99 -2.03
CA ILE A 142 9.26 13.41 -2.25
C ILE A 142 9.26 12.42 -3.42
N ALA A 143 10.40 12.37 -4.13
CA ALA A 143 10.60 11.51 -5.29
C ALA A 143 10.41 10.02 -4.98
N GLU A 144 9.88 9.25 -5.93
CA GLU A 144 9.47 7.86 -5.71
C GLU A 144 10.60 6.96 -5.19
N ASP A 145 11.84 7.10 -5.66
CA ASP A 145 12.96 6.29 -5.15
C ASP A 145 13.35 6.66 -3.71
N ALA A 146 13.07 7.89 -3.27
CA ALA A 146 13.20 8.30 -1.87
C ALA A 146 12.08 7.68 -1.02
N ARG A 147 10.81 7.71 -1.48
CA ARG A 147 9.70 7.00 -0.83
C ARG A 147 10.02 5.51 -0.70
N ARG A 148 10.47 4.87 -1.79
CA ARG A 148 10.87 3.47 -1.84
C ARG A 148 11.94 3.16 -0.79
N SER A 149 12.97 4.00 -0.72
CA SER A 149 14.08 3.87 0.24
C SER A 149 13.64 4.05 1.70
N VAL A 150 12.67 4.94 1.97
CA VAL A 150 12.08 5.14 3.31
C VAL A 150 11.21 3.95 3.70
N CYS A 151 10.32 3.50 2.82
CA CYS A 151 9.41 2.39 3.06
C CYS A 151 10.15 1.04 3.26
N LEU A 152 11.17 0.78 2.45
CA LEU A 152 12.03 -0.39 2.63
C LEU A 152 12.87 -0.33 3.92
N LEU A 153 13.30 0.87 4.36
CA LEU A 153 13.92 1.02 5.67
C LEU A 153 12.94 0.72 6.81
N ARG A 154 11.69 1.19 6.74
CA ARG A 154 10.66 0.92 7.76
C ARG A 154 10.42 -0.58 7.92
N ARG A 155 10.22 -1.31 6.81
CA ARG A 155 10.12 -2.78 6.80
C ARG A 155 11.40 -3.43 7.35
N ALA A 156 12.59 -2.92 7.03
CA ALA A 156 13.86 -3.44 7.56
C ALA A 156 14.06 -3.17 9.07
N VAL A 157 13.58 -2.03 9.59
CA VAL A 157 13.60 -1.72 11.04
C VAL A 157 12.58 -2.58 11.80
N LEU A 158 11.42 -2.89 11.19
CA LEU A 158 10.46 -3.83 11.79
C LEU A 158 11.08 -5.24 11.92
N LEU A 159 11.85 -5.72 10.95
CA LEU A 159 12.61 -6.96 11.11
C LEU A 159 13.60 -6.91 12.30
N CYS A 160 14.11 -5.73 12.67
CA CYS A 160 15.00 -5.58 13.82
C CYS A 160 14.31 -5.75 15.18
N THR A 161 12.97 -5.64 15.27
CA THR A 161 12.24 -5.82 16.54
C THR A 161 11.97 -7.30 16.83
N GLY A 162 11.67 -8.08 15.78
CA GLY A 162 11.40 -9.51 15.84
C GLY A 162 12.62 -10.42 15.80
N LEU A 163 13.80 -9.94 15.39
CA LEU A 163 15.02 -10.75 15.23
C LEU A 163 16.18 -10.21 16.08
N ASP A 164 16.88 -11.08 16.81
CA ASP A 164 18.09 -10.72 17.57
C ASP A 164 19.33 -10.48 16.68
N SER A 165 19.30 -10.92 15.42
CA SER A 165 20.35 -10.60 14.44
C SER A 165 19.83 -10.63 13.00
N LEU A 166 20.45 -9.81 12.14
CA LEU A 166 20.13 -9.70 10.72
C LEU A 166 21.36 -9.92 9.83
N SER A 167 21.13 -10.26 8.57
CA SER A 167 22.12 -10.23 7.49
C SER A 167 21.50 -9.67 6.21
N PRO A 168 22.30 -9.23 5.22
CA PRO A 168 21.78 -8.85 3.90
C PRO A 168 20.98 -9.97 3.22
N ALA A 169 21.33 -11.25 3.44
CA ALA A 169 20.57 -12.38 2.89
C ALA A 169 19.21 -12.55 3.60
N THR A 170 19.16 -12.31 4.92
CA THR A 170 17.91 -12.28 5.70
C THR A 170 17.01 -11.16 5.19
N ILE A 171 17.52 -9.94 5.04
CA ILE A 171 16.75 -8.78 4.55
C ILE A 171 16.24 -9.02 3.11
N ALA A 172 17.08 -9.55 2.22
CA ALA A 172 16.68 -9.88 0.84
C ALA A 172 15.51 -10.88 0.80
N LYS A 173 15.62 -12.00 1.52
CA LYS A 173 14.57 -13.02 1.56
C LYS A 173 13.31 -12.55 2.31
N SER A 174 13.48 -11.84 3.42
CA SER A 174 12.35 -11.39 4.23
C SER A 174 11.53 -10.31 3.53
N LEU A 175 12.18 -9.30 2.92
CA LEU A 175 11.49 -8.16 2.30
C LEU A 175 11.17 -8.33 0.81
N ASP A 176 11.60 -9.44 0.20
CA ASP A 176 11.55 -9.72 -1.24
C ASP A 176 12.16 -8.59 -2.08
N VAL A 177 13.47 -8.39 -1.89
CA VAL A 177 14.27 -7.40 -2.61
C VAL A 177 15.62 -7.98 -3.02
N GLU A 178 16.19 -7.42 -4.10
CA GLU A 178 17.53 -7.78 -4.53
C GLU A 178 18.59 -7.67 -3.42
N TYR A 179 19.59 -8.53 -3.46
CA TYR A 179 20.70 -8.54 -2.50
C TYR A 179 21.48 -7.21 -2.47
N THR A 180 21.53 -6.49 -3.59
CA THR A 180 22.05 -5.12 -3.74
C THR A 180 21.32 -4.14 -2.82
N VAL A 181 19.99 -4.09 -2.92
CA VAL A 181 19.09 -3.27 -2.11
C VAL A 181 19.17 -3.68 -0.63
N ALA A 182 19.09 -4.98 -0.35
CA ALA A 182 19.20 -5.52 1.00
C ALA A 182 20.54 -5.18 1.70
N ARG A 183 21.65 -5.16 0.94
CA ARG A 183 22.97 -4.72 1.43
C ARG A 183 23.02 -3.21 1.68
N GLY A 184 22.33 -2.41 0.86
CA GLY A 184 22.15 -0.97 1.09
C GLY A 184 21.41 -0.69 2.40
N LEU A 185 20.27 -1.35 2.60
CA LEU A 185 19.47 -1.29 3.83
C LEU A 185 20.29 -1.74 5.06
N PHE A 186 21.00 -2.86 4.96
CA PHE A 186 21.85 -3.38 6.04
C PHE A 186 22.95 -2.39 6.46
N ASN A 187 23.65 -1.79 5.50
CA ASN A 187 24.66 -0.77 5.77
C ASN A 187 24.04 0.49 6.42
N ARG A 188 22.82 0.86 6.01
CA ARG A 188 22.08 1.99 6.56
C ARG A 188 21.66 1.74 8.01
N LEU A 189 21.16 0.54 8.33
CA LEU A 189 20.82 0.12 9.69
C LEU A 189 22.01 0.13 10.65
N ILE A 190 23.23 -0.19 10.17
CA ILE A 190 24.46 -0.03 10.96
C ILE A 190 24.78 1.45 11.16
N LYS A 191 24.75 2.26 10.09
CA LYS A 191 25.02 3.72 10.17
C LYS A 191 24.06 4.45 11.11
N GLU A 192 22.81 4.02 11.18
CA GLU A 192 21.76 4.58 12.05
C GLU A 192 21.75 3.95 13.45
N GLY A 193 22.69 3.04 13.78
CA GLY A 193 22.86 2.45 15.12
C GLY A 193 21.84 1.37 15.50
N VAL A 194 20.92 1.02 14.58
CA VAL A 194 19.89 -0.03 14.75
C VAL A 194 20.51 -1.43 14.79
N LEU A 195 21.58 -1.63 14.02
CA LEU A 195 22.46 -2.79 14.09
C LEU A 195 23.78 -2.38 14.74
N LYS A 196 24.33 -3.26 15.59
CA LYS A 196 25.64 -3.03 16.22
C LYS A 196 26.74 -3.03 15.15
N GLU A 197 27.78 -2.23 15.32
CA GLU A 197 28.93 -2.28 14.40
C GLU A 197 29.58 -3.68 14.42
N THR A 198 29.96 -4.19 13.24
CA THR A 198 30.89 -5.31 13.17
C THR A 198 32.25 -4.83 13.65
N GLY A 199 32.71 -5.34 14.80
CA GLY A 199 34.06 -5.05 15.30
C GLY A 199 35.15 -5.29 14.23
N PRO A 200 36.29 -4.58 14.33
CA PRO A 200 37.26 -4.50 13.25
C PRO A 200 37.71 -5.89 12.78
N LYS A 201 37.67 -6.09 11.46
CA LYS A 201 38.21 -7.29 10.83
C LYS A 201 39.71 -7.36 11.12
N ARG A 202 40.10 -8.42 11.82
CA ARG A 202 41.50 -8.86 11.92
C ARG A 202 41.89 -9.62 10.65
#